data_AF-A0A3N1NPD5-F1
#
_entry.id   AF-A0A3N1NPD5-F1
#
_cell.length_a   1.000
_cell.length_b   1.000
_cell.length_c   1.000
_cell.angle_alpha   90.00
_cell.angle_beta   90.00
_cell.angle_gamma   90.00
#
_symmetry.space_group_name_H-M   'P 1'
#
loop_
_entity.id
_entity.type
_entity.pdbx_description
1 polymer ?
#
loop_
_entity_poly.entity_id
_entity_poly.type
_entity_poly.pdbx_seq_one_letter_code
_entity_poly.pdbx_strand_id
1 'polypeptide(L)'
;MLVFIRTLLLSFALITLAACGGGSSGGDTPPTNDDGGGDTNDDDGGDTNDDSDGDDGNDDDGGDDEPTAGSRTGTFIDSAVAGVTFTNAPSGVTGTTDAQGRFTFEPGDTVTFSIGDLSFPPTTARGVITPLTIAGTDDPTDVVATNIARLLQTLDFDGDASNGIDIASQAADFATAVDFSAGDFDDLVADLVANSGSDNTALVTAEDAQAHLQTSIDDVRDQAVGSWYYVDTSAADVEEQFVIVLTLFADGRFAIFNDEDWPEMDGFEVGDLDWNINNGQITLSNVRDYNGEIGLAGSTCASEEDSLFTFDLVTGDNPGDDKLLIGADTGVGEGCDEEGDGAEVIEFSRLYSETDGRVGTWSIETETEFVLIHLFESGLYAMLQESPMDDAGQTGIERGQYTIDSDNGAATFTQATDTNGEWGLSHPCPGTAPGVRDCLDGGGDTITTINFNAETNQLVLIESLETENNGGEEQPILFDRVGPTGVEAGSGSSGT
;
A
#
# COMPACT_ATOMS: atom_id res chain seq x y z
N MET A 1 -10.24 8.98 17.26
CA MET A 1 -10.87 9.11 15.92
C MET A 1 -10.92 10.55 15.39
N LEU A 2 -11.57 11.50 16.09
CA LEU A 2 -11.73 12.91 15.66
C LEU A 2 -10.44 13.77 15.69
N VAL A 3 -9.27 13.17 15.87
CA VAL A 3 -7.95 13.83 15.90
C VAL A 3 -6.99 13.06 14.99
N PHE A 4 -6.98 11.73 14.96
CA PHE A 4 -6.21 11.01 13.94
C PHE A 4 -6.77 11.27 12.53
N ILE A 5 -8.08 11.05 12.31
CA ILE A 5 -8.73 11.30 11.01
C ILE A 5 -9.01 12.80 10.77
N ARG A 6 -9.37 13.59 11.80
CA ARG A 6 -9.50 15.06 11.57
C ARG A 6 -8.19 15.80 11.51
N THR A 7 -7.09 15.40 12.14
CA THR A 7 -5.80 16.10 11.99
C THR A 7 -5.12 15.67 10.70
N LEU A 8 -5.25 14.40 10.31
CA LEU A 8 -4.89 13.95 8.96
C LEU A 8 -5.75 14.62 7.86
N LEU A 9 -7.05 14.88 8.08
CA LEU A 9 -7.96 15.47 7.07
C LEU A 9 -8.30 16.96 7.23
N LEU A 10 -7.95 17.65 8.32
CA LEU A 10 -8.05 19.12 8.41
C LEU A 10 -7.08 19.78 7.41
N SER A 11 -6.00 19.08 7.05
CA SER A 11 -5.11 19.37 5.92
C SER A 11 -5.80 19.15 4.58
N PHE A 12 -6.64 18.11 4.45
CA PHE A 12 -7.40 17.81 3.22
C PHE A 12 -8.60 18.75 2.97
N ALA A 13 -9.28 19.25 4.02
CA ALA A 13 -10.49 20.07 3.87
C ALA A 13 -10.24 21.51 3.39
N LEU A 14 -8.99 21.98 3.32
CA LEU A 14 -8.63 23.33 2.88
C LEU A 14 -8.34 23.46 1.38
N ILE A 15 -8.33 22.36 0.61
CA ILE A 15 -7.89 22.39 -0.81
C ILE A 15 -9.02 22.06 -1.82
N THR A 16 -10.18 21.53 -1.40
CA THR A 16 -11.30 21.27 -2.34
C THR A 16 -12.31 22.41 -2.51
N LEU A 17 -12.11 23.58 -1.89
CA LEU A 17 -12.99 24.75 -2.07
C LEU A 17 -12.42 25.83 -3.02
N ALA A 18 -12.07 25.43 -4.25
CA ALA A 18 -11.79 26.39 -5.32
C ALA A 18 -12.21 25.90 -6.72
N ALA A 19 -13.40 25.33 -6.87
CA ALA A 19 -14.00 25.15 -8.19
C ALA A 19 -15.54 25.05 -8.16
N CYS A 20 -16.23 26.08 -7.68
CA CYS A 20 -17.61 26.31 -8.11
C CYS A 20 -18.00 27.78 -7.93
N GLY A 21 -18.25 28.48 -9.05
CA GLY A 21 -18.88 29.80 -9.02
C GLY A 21 -18.63 30.64 -10.26
N GLY A 22 -19.45 30.50 -11.31
CA GLY A 22 -19.38 31.42 -12.45
C GLY A 22 -20.36 31.25 -13.61
N GLY A 23 -21.48 30.53 -13.47
CA GLY A 23 -22.49 30.39 -14.53
C GLY A 23 -23.71 31.28 -14.29
N SER A 24 -23.71 32.49 -14.83
CA SER A 24 -24.80 33.47 -14.73
C SER A 24 -25.99 33.05 -15.60
N SER A 25 -27.16 32.85 -14.96
CA SER A 25 -28.43 32.54 -15.61
C SER A 25 -29.23 33.79 -15.98
N GLY A 26 -29.71 33.83 -17.23
CA GLY A 26 -31.05 34.30 -17.61
C GLY A 26 -31.43 35.75 -17.28
N GLY A 27 -31.28 36.63 -18.27
CA GLY A 27 -31.97 37.91 -18.27
C GLY A 27 -33.44 37.76 -18.68
N ASP A 28 -34.34 38.30 -17.87
CA ASP A 28 -35.72 38.62 -18.26
C ASP A 28 -36.04 40.08 -17.89
N THR A 29 -36.13 40.91 -18.93
CA THR A 29 -36.81 42.21 -19.06
C THR A 29 -36.59 43.32 -18.02
N PRO A 30 -36.10 44.49 -18.47
CA PRO A 30 -36.45 45.79 -17.88
C PRO A 30 -37.38 46.59 -18.82
N PRO A 31 -38.35 47.37 -18.28
CA PRO A 31 -39.13 48.28 -19.09
C PRO A 31 -38.49 49.69 -19.22
N THR A 32 -38.62 50.20 -20.45
CA THR A 32 -38.94 51.58 -20.88
C THR A 32 -37.91 52.71 -20.84
N ASN A 33 -37.79 53.30 -22.05
CA ASN A 33 -37.46 54.69 -22.43
C ASN A 33 -35.98 55.10 -22.26
N ASP A 34 -35.33 55.83 -23.15
CA ASP A 34 -35.76 56.67 -24.28
C ASP A 34 -34.55 56.94 -25.19
N ASP A 35 -34.84 57.38 -26.42
CA ASP A 35 -34.00 58.19 -27.30
C ASP A 35 -32.63 57.69 -27.84
N GLY A 36 -32.63 57.38 -29.15
CA GLY A 36 -31.99 58.31 -30.09
C GLY A 36 -30.79 57.82 -30.91
N GLY A 37 -31.04 57.50 -32.18
CA GLY A 37 -30.10 57.61 -33.32
C GLY A 37 -29.03 56.52 -33.40
N GLY A 38 -28.70 55.91 -34.53
CA GLY A 38 -28.98 56.22 -35.93
C GLY A 38 -27.81 55.63 -36.73
N ASP A 39 -28.14 54.93 -37.81
CA ASP A 39 -27.31 54.68 -39.00
C ASP A 39 -25.95 53.93 -38.85
N THR A 40 -25.84 52.72 -39.40
CA THR A 40 -25.34 52.52 -40.78
C THR A 40 -25.34 51.04 -41.18
N ASN A 41 -25.55 50.86 -42.48
CA ASN A 41 -25.79 49.65 -43.26
C ASN A 41 -24.57 48.70 -43.42
N ASP A 42 -24.86 47.64 -44.18
CA ASP A 42 -23.99 46.86 -45.09
C ASP A 42 -23.50 45.53 -44.50
N ASP A 43 -23.54 44.39 -45.18
CA ASP A 43 -24.19 43.91 -46.42
C ASP A 43 -23.88 42.40 -46.49
N ASP A 44 -24.58 41.68 -47.37
CA ASP A 44 -24.28 40.33 -47.90
C ASP A 44 -24.33 39.13 -46.92
N GLY A 45 -25.12 38.06 -47.14
CA GLY A 45 -25.65 37.52 -48.39
C GLY A 45 -24.99 36.16 -48.68
N GLY A 46 -25.74 35.06 -48.56
CA GLY A 46 -25.21 33.72 -48.85
C GLY A 46 -26.16 32.57 -48.54
N ASP A 47 -27.13 32.38 -49.43
CA ASP A 47 -28.13 31.31 -49.48
C ASP A 47 -27.51 30.00 -50.03
N THR A 48 -27.91 28.82 -49.53
CA THR A 48 -28.20 27.61 -50.34
C THR A 48 -28.68 26.44 -49.47
N ASN A 49 -29.88 25.95 -49.81
CA ASN A 49 -30.43 24.66 -49.41
C ASN A 49 -29.82 23.53 -50.25
N ASP A 50 -29.64 22.34 -49.68
CA ASP A 50 -29.88 21.07 -50.40
C ASP A 50 -30.23 19.93 -49.43
N ASP A 51 -31.17 19.09 -49.86
CA ASP A 51 -31.83 18.00 -49.13
C ASP A 51 -31.14 16.63 -49.37
N SER A 52 -31.45 15.67 -48.48
CA SER A 52 -31.44 14.19 -48.65
C SER A 52 -30.10 13.44 -48.56
N ASP A 53 -29.95 12.56 -47.56
CA ASP A 53 -30.35 11.13 -47.60
C ASP A 53 -29.69 10.38 -46.41
N GLY A 54 -30.39 9.39 -45.87
CA GLY A 54 -29.95 8.59 -44.72
C GLY A 54 -28.90 7.52 -45.07
N ASP A 55 -28.16 7.11 -44.05
CA ASP A 55 -27.41 5.86 -44.02
C ASP A 55 -27.36 5.32 -42.59
N ASP A 56 -27.72 4.04 -42.44
CA ASP A 56 -27.71 3.27 -41.22
C ASP A 56 -26.26 2.83 -40.94
N GLY A 57 -25.65 3.36 -39.87
CA GLY A 57 -24.32 3.00 -39.40
C GLY A 57 -24.37 2.51 -37.96
N ASN A 58 -24.17 1.20 -37.80
CA ASN A 58 -23.96 0.49 -36.55
C ASN A 58 -22.61 0.89 -35.93
N ASP A 59 -22.63 1.72 -34.89
CA ASP A 59 -21.45 1.95 -34.06
C ASP A 59 -21.48 0.93 -32.91
N ASP A 60 -20.54 -0.02 -33.00
CA ASP A 60 -20.07 -0.88 -31.93
C ASP A 60 -19.73 -0.02 -30.71
N ASP A 61 -20.47 -0.23 -29.63
CA ASP A 61 -20.17 0.28 -28.29
C ASP A 61 -19.05 -0.59 -27.70
N GLY A 62 -17.83 -0.39 -28.22
CA GLY A 62 -16.62 -0.82 -27.54
C GLY A 62 -16.42 0.12 -26.35
N GLY A 63 -17.03 -0.22 -25.22
CA GLY A 63 -16.81 0.46 -23.95
C GLY A 63 -15.34 0.30 -23.57
N ASP A 64 -14.56 1.33 -23.81
CA ASP A 64 -13.20 1.44 -23.34
C ASP A 64 -13.23 1.45 -21.80
N ASP A 65 -12.74 0.37 -21.18
CA ASP A 65 -12.47 0.19 -19.76
C ASP A 65 -11.33 1.13 -19.29
N GLU A 66 -11.51 2.43 -19.43
CA GLU A 66 -10.61 3.39 -18.80
C GLU A 66 -11.02 3.57 -17.33
N PRO A 67 -10.11 3.31 -16.37
CA PRO A 67 -10.40 3.52 -14.95
C PRO A 67 -10.87 4.97 -14.72
N THR A 68 -11.98 5.12 -14.01
CA THR A 68 -12.40 6.44 -13.54
C THR A 68 -11.36 6.98 -12.55
N ALA A 69 -11.24 8.31 -12.43
CA ALA A 69 -10.39 8.89 -11.40
C ALA A 69 -10.87 8.41 -10.01
N GLY A 70 -10.07 7.57 -9.34
CA GLY A 70 -10.42 6.96 -8.05
C GLY A 70 -10.64 5.44 -8.07
N SER A 71 -10.65 4.79 -9.25
CA SER A 71 -10.70 3.33 -9.32
C SER A 71 -9.49 2.70 -8.63
N ARG A 72 -9.71 1.55 -7.99
CA ARG A 72 -8.69 0.73 -7.33
C ARG A 72 -8.52 -0.59 -8.07
N THR A 73 -7.40 -1.26 -7.81
CA THR A 73 -7.12 -2.60 -8.31
C THR A 73 -7.15 -3.58 -7.15
N GLY A 74 -7.83 -4.71 -7.33
CA GLY A 74 -7.83 -5.85 -6.42
C GLY A 74 -7.23 -7.08 -7.11
N THR A 75 -6.90 -8.10 -6.32
CA THR A 75 -6.43 -9.40 -6.80
C THR A 75 -7.31 -10.52 -6.27
N PHE A 76 -7.61 -11.50 -7.11
CA PHE A 76 -8.27 -12.75 -6.67
C PHE A 76 -7.22 -13.84 -6.49
N ILE A 77 -7.08 -14.34 -5.24
CA ILE A 77 -5.99 -15.21 -4.79
C ILE A 77 -6.50 -16.54 -4.21
N ASP A 78 -6.06 -17.61 -4.88
CA ASP A 78 -5.78 -18.97 -4.42
C ASP A 78 -4.59 -19.40 -5.33
N SER A 79 -3.44 -18.73 -5.17
CA SER A 79 -2.56 -18.22 -6.25
C SER A 79 -3.27 -17.21 -7.16
N ALA A 80 -2.56 -16.49 -8.02
CA ALA A 80 -3.19 -15.53 -8.94
C ALA A 80 -4.24 -16.23 -9.83
N VAL A 81 -5.52 -15.88 -9.68
CA VAL A 81 -6.63 -16.49 -10.44
C VAL A 81 -6.94 -15.66 -11.67
N ALA A 82 -6.52 -16.14 -12.84
CA ALA A 82 -6.72 -15.53 -14.15
C ALA A 82 -7.93 -16.11 -14.90
N GLY A 83 -8.51 -15.33 -15.81
CA GLY A 83 -9.53 -15.82 -16.75
C GLY A 83 -10.96 -15.90 -16.20
N VAL A 84 -11.20 -15.42 -14.99
CA VAL A 84 -12.54 -15.34 -14.36
C VAL A 84 -13.16 -13.97 -14.62
N THR A 85 -14.43 -13.93 -15.01
CA THR A 85 -15.19 -12.69 -15.21
C THR A 85 -15.50 -12.04 -13.86
N PHE A 86 -15.43 -10.72 -13.76
CA PHE A 86 -15.91 -9.97 -12.60
C PHE A 86 -16.98 -8.95 -13.00
N THR A 87 -17.90 -8.68 -12.07
CA THR A 87 -18.92 -7.63 -12.20
C THR A 87 -19.06 -6.93 -10.86
N ASN A 88 -18.89 -5.61 -10.87
CA ASN A 88 -18.96 -4.77 -9.69
C ASN A 88 -20.28 -4.03 -9.60
N ALA A 89 -20.77 -3.83 -8.38
CA ALA A 89 -21.96 -3.05 -8.11
C ALA A 89 -21.73 -2.15 -6.87
N PRO A 90 -22.15 -0.87 -6.90
CA PRO A 90 -23.06 -0.28 -7.88
C PRO A 90 -22.40 0.32 -9.13
N SER A 91 -21.07 0.37 -9.23
CA SER A 91 -20.38 1.03 -10.35
C SER A 91 -20.73 0.45 -11.72
N GLY A 92 -20.99 -0.86 -11.79
CA GLY A 92 -21.23 -1.58 -13.05
C GLY A 92 -19.96 -1.95 -13.80
N VAL A 93 -18.77 -1.69 -13.23
CA VAL A 93 -17.47 -2.08 -13.84
C VAL A 93 -17.43 -3.60 -13.99
N THR A 94 -17.01 -4.08 -15.15
CA THR A 94 -16.93 -5.51 -15.46
C THR A 94 -15.69 -5.79 -16.29
N GLY A 95 -15.20 -7.02 -16.25
CA GLY A 95 -14.04 -7.43 -17.04
C GLY A 95 -13.65 -8.86 -16.75
N THR A 96 -12.42 -9.21 -17.09
CA THR A 96 -11.82 -10.52 -16.79
C THR A 96 -10.54 -10.29 -15.99
N THR A 97 -10.32 -11.13 -14.99
CA THR A 97 -9.06 -11.14 -14.22
C THR A 97 -7.87 -11.41 -15.12
N ASP A 98 -6.81 -10.63 -14.97
CA ASP A 98 -5.59 -10.79 -15.76
C ASP A 98 -4.69 -11.94 -15.24
N ALA A 99 -3.51 -12.11 -15.82
CA ALA A 99 -2.57 -13.18 -15.46
C ALA A 99 -2.05 -13.09 -14.00
N GLN A 100 -2.18 -11.92 -13.37
CA GLN A 100 -1.86 -11.67 -11.97
C GLN A 100 -3.11 -11.73 -11.08
N GLY A 101 -4.25 -12.16 -11.63
CA GLY A 101 -5.53 -12.20 -10.95
C GLY A 101 -6.14 -10.81 -10.68
N ARG A 102 -5.64 -9.76 -11.34
CA ARG A 102 -6.06 -8.39 -11.08
C ARG A 102 -7.42 -8.08 -11.68
N PHE A 103 -8.22 -7.32 -10.94
CA PHE A 103 -9.48 -6.72 -11.39
C PHE A 103 -9.59 -5.28 -10.90
N THR A 104 -10.30 -4.44 -11.64
CA THR A 104 -10.55 -3.04 -11.27
C THR A 104 -11.88 -2.92 -10.53
N PHE A 105 -11.98 -2.02 -9.55
CA PHE A 105 -13.23 -1.71 -8.85
C PHE A 105 -13.26 -0.26 -8.36
N GLU A 106 -14.46 0.26 -8.08
CA GLU A 106 -14.62 1.57 -7.43
C GLU A 106 -14.80 1.40 -5.91
N PRO A 107 -14.32 2.34 -5.08
CA PRO A 107 -14.53 2.28 -3.63
C PRO A 107 -16.00 2.10 -3.25
N GLY A 108 -16.27 1.15 -2.34
CA GLY A 108 -17.63 0.79 -1.91
C GLY A 108 -18.34 -0.22 -2.81
N ASP A 109 -17.71 -0.67 -3.90
CA ASP A 109 -18.24 -1.75 -4.72
C ASP A 109 -18.28 -3.10 -3.98
N THR A 110 -19.26 -3.89 -4.35
CA THR A 110 -19.22 -5.36 -4.22
C THR A 110 -18.76 -5.95 -5.54
N VAL A 111 -17.94 -7.00 -5.50
CA VAL A 111 -17.49 -7.76 -6.67
C VAL A 111 -18.19 -9.12 -6.69
N THR A 112 -18.64 -9.53 -7.87
CA THR A 112 -19.11 -10.88 -8.15
C THR A 112 -18.23 -11.49 -9.24
N PHE A 113 -17.53 -12.58 -8.92
CA PHE A 113 -16.77 -13.36 -9.89
C PHE A 113 -17.66 -14.43 -10.56
N SER A 114 -17.36 -14.80 -11.80
CA SER A 114 -18.08 -15.85 -12.52
C SER A 114 -17.26 -16.56 -13.60
N ILE A 115 -17.62 -17.82 -13.85
CA ILE A 115 -17.13 -18.64 -14.96
C ILE A 115 -18.38 -19.08 -15.74
N GLY A 116 -18.63 -18.49 -16.90
CA GLY A 116 -19.88 -18.74 -17.64
C GLY A 116 -21.13 -18.46 -16.80
N ASP A 117 -22.03 -19.44 -16.70
CA ASP A 117 -23.26 -19.34 -15.88
C ASP A 117 -23.03 -19.63 -14.38
N LEU A 118 -21.83 -20.05 -13.98
CA LEU A 118 -21.47 -20.27 -12.57
C LEU A 118 -21.01 -18.95 -11.95
N SER A 119 -21.75 -18.47 -10.96
CA SER A 119 -21.42 -17.28 -10.18
C SER A 119 -20.92 -17.67 -8.80
N PHE A 120 -19.82 -17.05 -8.36
CA PHE A 120 -19.40 -17.10 -6.97
C PHE A 120 -20.29 -16.18 -6.11
N PRO A 121 -20.38 -16.40 -4.79
CA PRO A 121 -21.03 -15.45 -3.88
C PRO A 121 -20.44 -14.03 -4.03
N PRO A 122 -21.25 -12.96 -3.99
CA PRO A 122 -20.75 -11.59 -4.02
C PRO A 122 -20.04 -11.25 -2.70
N THR A 123 -18.98 -10.46 -2.76
CA THR A 123 -18.25 -9.97 -1.59
C THR A 123 -17.82 -8.52 -1.78
N THR A 124 -17.41 -7.83 -0.71
CA THR A 124 -16.91 -6.45 -0.80
C THR A 124 -15.63 -6.43 -1.62
N ALA A 125 -15.56 -5.56 -2.64
CA ALA A 125 -14.36 -5.40 -3.45
C ALA A 125 -13.25 -4.72 -2.65
N ARG A 126 -12.03 -5.24 -2.76
CA ARG A 126 -10.86 -4.77 -2.00
C ARG A 126 -9.55 -5.22 -2.67
N GLY A 127 -8.42 -4.85 -2.08
CA GLY A 127 -7.08 -5.16 -2.62
C GLY A 127 -6.78 -6.66 -2.79
N VAL A 128 -7.25 -7.50 -1.86
CA VAL A 128 -7.09 -8.96 -1.92
C VAL A 128 -8.43 -9.65 -1.64
N ILE A 129 -8.84 -10.51 -2.56
CA ILE A 129 -9.98 -11.41 -2.42
C ILE A 129 -9.47 -12.84 -2.43
N THR A 130 -9.92 -13.66 -1.49
CA THR A 130 -9.65 -15.11 -1.48
C THR A 130 -10.95 -15.91 -1.49
N PRO A 131 -10.93 -17.24 -1.71
CA PRO A 131 -12.07 -18.10 -1.44
C PRO A 131 -12.72 -17.91 -0.06
N LEU A 132 -11.93 -17.55 0.96
CA LEU A 132 -12.44 -17.23 2.30
C LEU A 132 -13.18 -15.89 2.35
N THR A 133 -12.64 -14.86 1.69
CA THR A 133 -13.32 -13.56 1.50
C THR A 133 -14.67 -13.73 0.80
N ILE A 134 -14.73 -14.59 -0.22
CA ILE A 134 -15.96 -14.89 -0.97
C ILE A 134 -16.96 -15.65 -0.11
N ALA A 135 -16.49 -16.62 0.69
CA ALA A 135 -17.34 -17.37 1.61
C ALA A 135 -17.78 -16.55 2.84
N GLY A 136 -17.12 -15.41 3.12
CA GLY A 136 -17.40 -14.56 4.27
C GLY A 136 -17.02 -15.20 5.60
N THR A 137 -15.88 -15.91 5.64
CA THR A 137 -15.44 -16.70 6.79
C THR A 137 -13.93 -16.64 6.96
N ASP A 138 -13.46 -16.82 8.21
CA ASP A 138 -12.03 -16.99 8.53
C ASP A 138 -11.67 -18.47 8.76
N ASP A 139 -12.65 -19.37 8.71
CA ASP A 139 -12.42 -20.80 8.88
C ASP A 139 -11.94 -21.42 7.55
N PRO A 140 -10.65 -21.83 7.44
CA PRO A 140 -10.13 -22.45 6.21
C PRO A 140 -10.82 -23.77 5.88
N THR A 141 -11.56 -24.36 6.83
CA THR A 141 -12.30 -25.61 6.65
C THR A 141 -13.78 -25.40 6.32
N ASP A 142 -14.22 -24.15 6.14
CA ASP A 142 -15.58 -23.86 5.71
C ASP A 142 -15.89 -24.55 4.37
N VAL A 143 -17.11 -25.09 4.26
CA VAL A 143 -17.52 -25.90 3.12
C VAL A 143 -17.58 -25.07 1.83
N VAL A 144 -18.05 -23.82 1.90
CA VAL A 144 -18.14 -22.93 0.74
C VAL A 144 -16.74 -22.55 0.28
N ALA A 145 -15.89 -22.07 1.18
CA ALA A 145 -14.51 -21.72 0.87
C ALA A 145 -13.73 -22.91 0.27
N THR A 146 -13.87 -24.09 0.89
CA THR A 146 -13.24 -25.33 0.42
C THR A 146 -13.71 -25.70 -0.97
N ASN A 147 -15.01 -25.64 -1.26
CA ASN A 147 -15.53 -26.01 -2.58
C ASN A 147 -15.18 -24.98 -3.66
N ILE A 148 -15.06 -23.70 -3.32
CA ILE A 148 -14.52 -22.67 -4.22
C ILE A 148 -13.06 -22.98 -4.56
N ALA A 149 -12.20 -23.16 -3.55
CA ALA A 149 -10.77 -23.46 -3.74
C ALA A 149 -10.56 -24.76 -4.54
N ARG A 150 -11.29 -25.83 -4.20
CA ARG A 150 -11.26 -27.09 -4.94
C ARG A 150 -11.61 -26.90 -6.41
N LEU A 151 -12.63 -26.09 -6.71
CA LEU A 151 -13.02 -25.85 -8.09
C LEU A 151 -11.93 -25.08 -8.84
N LEU A 152 -11.45 -23.95 -8.29
CA LEU A 152 -10.43 -23.11 -8.93
C LEU A 152 -9.16 -23.91 -9.27
N GLN A 153 -8.59 -24.60 -8.28
CA GLN A 153 -7.38 -25.39 -8.46
C GLN A 153 -7.56 -26.58 -9.42
N THR A 154 -8.78 -27.12 -9.52
CA THR A 154 -9.09 -28.17 -10.49
C THR A 154 -9.23 -27.63 -11.91
N LEU A 155 -9.72 -26.39 -12.06
CA LEU A 155 -9.95 -25.79 -13.37
C LEU A 155 -8.71 -25.13 -13.98
N ASP A 156 -7.64 -25.00 -13.20
CA ASP A 156 -6.35 -24.53 -13.65
C ASP A 156 -5.85 -25.31 -14.89
N PHE A 157 -5.46 -24.59 -15.93
CA PHE A 157 -5.25 -25.13 -17.27
C PHE A 157 -4.18 -26.22 -17.32
N ASP A 158 -3.04 -26.01 -16.64
CA ASP A 158 -1.94 -27.00 -16.59
C ASP A 158 -2.01 -27.93 -15.36
N GLY A 159 -2.94 -27.64 -14.44
CA GLY A 159 -3.21 -28.44 -13.26
C GLY A 159 -2.18 -28.28 -12.14
N ASP A 160 -1.33 -27.25 -12.20
CA ASP A 160 -0.36 -26.86 -11.19
C ASP A 160 -0.65 -25.47 -10.61
N ALA A 161 -1.61 -25.43 -9.69
CA ALA A 161 -2.03 -24.19 -9.01
C ALA A 161 -0.91 -23.42 -8.30
N SER A 162 0.26 -24.04 -8.04
CA SER A 162 1.39 -23.39 -7.37
C SER A 162 2.09 -22.32 -8.22
N ASN A 163 1.79 -22.25 -9.52
CA ASN A 163 2.39 -21.31 -10.45
C ASN A 163 1.40 -20.22 -10.96
N GLY A 164 0.21 -20.18 -10.36
CA GLY A 164 -0.95 -19.42 -10.84
C GLY A 164 -2.13 -20.36 -11.10
N ILE A 165 -3.33 -19.80 -11.25
CA ILE A 165 -4.52 -20.53 -11.70
C ILE A 165 -5.02 -19.87 -12.98
N ASP A 166 -4.85 -20.53 -14.12
CA ASP A 166 -5.35 -20.06 -15.42
C ASP A 166 -6.64 -20.78 -15.80
N ILE A 167 -7.78 -20.09 -15.67
CA ILE A 167 -9.09 -20.65 -16.03
C ILE A 167 -9.29 -20.54 -17.54
N ALA A 168 -9.19 -21.67 -18.23
CA ALA A 168 -9.41 -21.74 -19.67
C ALA A 168 -10.82 -21.27 -20.06
N SER A 169 -10.92 -20.50 -21.16
CA SER A 169 -12.21 -19.98 -21.66
C SER A 169 -13.25 -21.08 -21.95
N GLN A 170 -12.79 -22.31 -22.23
CA GLN A 170 -13.66 -23.46 -22.45
C GLN A 170 -14.48 -23.84 -21.21
N ALA A 171 -13.99 -23.57 -20.00
CA ALA A 171 -14.72 -23.83 -18.76
C ALA A 171 -16.10 -23.15 -18.74
N ALA A 172 -16.21 -21.95 -19.32
CA ALA A 172 -17.46 -21.21 -19.40
C ALA A 172 -18.57 -21.96 -20.18
N ASP A 173 -18.22 -22.80 -21.17
CA ASP A 173 -19.19 -23.55 -21.98
C ASP A 173 -19.88 -24.68 -21.20
N PHE A 174 -19.26 -25.14 -20.11
CA PHE A 174 -19.74 -26.26 -19.29
C PHE A 174 -20.13 -25.85 -17.88
N ALA A 175 -19.86 -24.60 -17.50
CA ALA A 175 -20.20 -24.07 -16.20
C ALA A 175 -21.70 -23.81 -16.09
N THR A 176 -22.29 -24.27 -14.99
CA THR A 176 -23.70 -24.05 -14.65
C THR A 176 -23.80 -23.49 -13.24
N ALA A 177 -24.90 -22.82 -12.92
CA ALA A 177 -25.14 -22.34 -11.56
C ALA A 177 -25.07 -23.49 -10.53
N VAL A 178 -24.26 -23.29 -9.49
CA VAL A 178 -23.98 -24.27 -8.43
C VAL A 178 -24.16 -23.61 -7.07
N ASP A 179 -24.68 -24.36 -6.11
CA ASP A 179 -24.65 -24.00 -4.69
C ASP A 179 -23.39 -24.62 -4.07
N PHE A 180 -22.42 -23.80 -3.69
CA PHE A 180 -21.15 -24.25 -3.10
C PHE A 180 -21.32 -24.90 -1.72
N SER A 181 -22.48 -24.74 -1.07
CA SER A 181 -22.81 -25.42 0.19
C SER A 181 -23.47 -26.79 -0.02
N ALA A 182 -23.76 -27.17 -1.26
CA ALA A 182 -24.48 -28.39 -1.58
C ALA A 182 -23.68 -29.65 -1.19
N GLY A 183 -24.37 -30.60 -0.54
CA GLY A 183 -23.75 -31.87 -0.14
C GLY A 183 -23.40 -32.80 -1.31
N ASP A 184 -23.93 -32.52 -2.51
CA ASP A 184 -23.67 -33.19 -3.78
C ASP A 184 -22.85 -32.31 -4.75
N PHE A 185 -22.07 -31.35 -4.23
CA PHE A 185 -21.22 -30.44 -5.01
C PHE A 185 -20.39 -31.15 -6.09
N ASP A 186 -19.70 -32.24 -5.75
CA ASP A 186 -18.86 -33.01 -6.67
C ASP A 186 -19.66 -33.54 -7.88
N ASP A 187 -20.92 -33.94 -7.69
CA ASP A 187 -21.79 -34.40 -8.78
C ASP A 187 -22.28 -33.22 -9.63
N LEU A 188 -22.51 -32.05 -9.02
CA LEU A 188 -22.98 -30.84 -9.70
C LEU A 188 -21.94 -30.25 -10.64
N VAL A 189 -20.65 -30.32 -10.29
CA VAL A 189 -19.55 -29.78 -11.11
C VAL A 189 -18.86 -30.81 -12.00
N ALA A 190 -19.30 -32.08 -11.98
CA ALA A 190 -18.63 -33.17 -12.68
C ALA A 190 -18.47 -32.93 -14.20
N ASP A 191 -19.50 -32.38 -14.86
CA ASP A 191 -19.47 -32.09 -16.28
C ASP A 191 -18.51 -30.93 -16.60
N LEU A 192 -18.45 -29.90 -15.75
CA LEU A 192 -17.51 -28.79 -15.86
C LEU A 192 -16.08 -29.29 -15.70
N VAL A 193 -15.78 -30.01 -14.62
CA VAL A 193 -14.44 -30.55 -14.33
C VAL A 193 -13.95 -31.49 -15.43
N ALA A 194 -14.83 -32.30 -16.03
CA ALA A 194 -14.44 -33.22 -17.08
C ALA A 194 -14.16 -32.55 -18.44
N ASN A 195 -14.63 -31.32 -18.67
CA ASN A 195 -14.63 -30.67 -19.98
C ASN A 195 -14.12 -29.22 -19.97
N SER A 196 -13.52 -28.76 -18.87
CA SER A 196 -13.09 -27.37 -18.67
C SER A 196 -11.94 -26.93 -19.58
N GLY A 197 -11.16 -27.90 -20.08
CA GLY A 197 -9.91 -27.64 -20.78
C GLY A 197 -8.66 -27.80 -19.88
N SER A 198 -8.85 -28.05 -18.58
CA SER A 198 -7.77 -28.38 -17.64
C SER A 198 -7.20 -29.78 -17.88
N ASP A 199 -5.92 -29.97 -17.54
CA ASP A 199 -5.28 -31.28 -17.41
C ASP A 199 -5.87 -32.11 -16.24
N ASN A 200 -6.46 -31.46 -15.23
CA ASN A 200 -7.16 -32.11 -14.13
C ASN A 200 -8.60 -32.46 -14.54
N THR A 201 -8.91 -33.76 -14.61
CA THR A 201 -10.26 -34.25 -14.94
C THR A 201 -11.04 -34.78 -13.72
N ALA A 202 -10.57 -34.47 -12.51
CA ALA A 202 -11.20 -34.84 -11.25
C ALA A 202 -10.89 -33.76 -10.22
N LEU A 203 -11.85 -33.49 -9.33
CA LEU A 203 -11.65 -32.49 -8.28
C LEU A 203 -10.45 -32.84 -7.41
N VAL A 204 -9.63 -31.83 -7.14
CA VAL A 204 -8.63 -31.89 -6.07
C VAL A 204 -9.31 -32.20 -4.73
N THR A 205 -8.56 -32.82 -3.82
CA THR A 205 -9.10 -33.16 -2.50
C THR A 205 -9.35 -31.90 -1.68
N ALA A 206 -10.25 -31.98 -0.70
CA ALA A 206 -10.47 -30.86 0.22
C ALA A 206 -9.21 -30.52 0.99
N GLU A 207 -8.45 -31.52 1.47
CA GLU A 207 -7.21 -31.27 2.21
C GLU A 207 -6.14 -30.58 1.36
N ASP A 208 -5.95 -31.00 0.10
CA ASP A 208 -4.96 -30.37 -0.79
C ASP A 208 -5.37 -28.92 -1.12
N ALA A 209 -6.66 -28.70 -1.39
CA ALA A 209 -7.16 -27.36 -1.69
C ALA A 209 -7.00 -26.38 -0.53
N GLN A 210 -7.31 -26.82 0.68
CA GLN A 210 -7.14 -26.02 1.90
C GLN A 210 -5.67 -25.71 2.17
N ALA A 211 -4.77 -26.68 1.96
CA ALA A 211 -3.34 -26.47 2.16
C ALA A 211 -2.75 -25.47 1.14
N HIS A 212 -3.18 -25.56 -0.11
CA HIS A 212 -2.77 -24.61 -1.15
C HIS A 212 -3.29 -23.20 -0.87
N LEU A 213 -4.57 -23.06 -0.51
CA LEU A 213 -5.16 -21.77 -0.16
C LEU A 213 -4.44 -21.13 1.03
N GLN A 214 -4.12 -21.91 2.06
CA GLN A 214 -3.35 -21.41 3.21
C GLN A 214 -1.96 -20.91 2.78
N THR A 215 -1.28 -21.65 1.91
CA THR A 215 0.03 -21.23 1.36
C THR A 215 -0.10 -19.91 0.60
N SER A 216 -1.13 -19.77 -0.23
CA SER A 216 -1.40 -18.55 -1.00
C SER A 216 -1.66 -17.34 -0.10
N ILE A 217 -2.37 -17.53 1.01
CA ILE A 217 -2.63 -16.47 2.00
C ILE A 217 -1.34 -16.07 2.70
N ASP A 218 -0.49 -17.04 3.06
CA ASP A 218 0.79 -16.77 3.69
C ASP A 218 1.75 -16.04 2.72
N ASP A 219 1.75 -16.38 1.43
CA ASP A 219 2.50 -15.66 0.40
C ASP A 219 2.07 -14.19 0.28
N VAL A 220 0.76 -13.89 0.38
CA VAL A 220 0.25 -12.51 0.42
C VAL A 220 0.73 -11.77 1.68
N ARG A 221 0.77 -12.43 2.84
CA ARG A 221 1.32 -11.83 4.08
C ARG A 221 2.80 -11.52 3.92
N ASP A 222 3.56 -12.45 3.36
CA ASP A 222 4.99 -12.28 3.09
C ASP A 222 5.23 -11.14 2.11
N GLN A 223 4.35 -10.95 1.11
CA GLN A 223 4.41 -9.79 0.22
C GLN A 223 4.21 -8.47 0.96
N ALA A 224 3.36 -8.42 1.99
CA ALA A 224 3.14 -7.20 2.78
C ALA A 224 4.35 -6.80 3.67
N VAL A 225 5.27 -7.73 3.96
CA VAL A 225 6.47 -7.47 4.77
C VAL A 225 7.34 -6.38 4.15
N GLY A 226 7.88 -5.51 5.00
CA GLY A 226 8.72 -4.37 4.62
C GLY A 226 8.17 -3.05 5.14
N SER A 227 8.73 -1.95 4.63
CA SER A 227 8.32 -0.61 5.04
C SER A 227 7.51 0.08 3.98
N TRP A 228 6.50 0.79 4.45
CA TRP A 228 5.48 1.50 3.71
C TRP A 228 5.48 2.93 4.25
N TYR A 229 5.48 3.91 3.37
CA TYR A 229 5.57 5.31 3.78
C TYR A 229 4.49 6.17 3.15
N TYR A 230 4.15 7.21 3.89
CA TYR A 230 3.38 8.35 3.41
C TYR A 230 4.17 9.61 3.76
N VAL A 231 4.39 10.47 2.78
CA VAL A 231 5.05 11.78 2.98
C VAL A 231 4.12 12.84 2.44
N ASP A 232 3.64 13.72 3.31
CA ASP A 232 2.91 14.90 2.90
C ASP A 232 3.89 16.01 2.53
N THR A 233 4.02 16.28 1.24
CA THR A 233 4.84 17.38 0.71
C THR A 233 4.02 18.64 0.41
N SER A 234 2.81 18.78 0.95
CA SER A 234 1.97 19.95 0.74
C SER A 234 2.59 21.22 1.31
N ALA A 235 3.38 21.09 2.39
CA ALA A 235 4.26 22.13 2.88
C ALA A 235 5.56 22.22 2.09
N ALA A 236 5.98 23.46 1.84
CA ALA A 236 7.24 23.75 1.15
C ALA A 236 8.47 23.60 2.07
N ASP A 237 8.28 23.77 3.39
CA ASP A 237 9.32 23.57 4.39
C ASP A 237 9.32 22.10 4.83
N VAL A 238 10.49 21.47 4.85
CA VAL A 238 10.63 20.06 5.25
C VAL A 238 10.28 19.87 6.72
N GLU A 239 10.50 20.89 7.55
CA GLU A 239 10.11 20.87 8.97
C GLU A 239 8.59 20.87 9.18
N GLU A 240 7.82 21.31 8.17
CA GLU A 240 6.34 21.31 8.14
C GLU A 240 5.78 20.18 7.27
N GLN A 241 6.63 19.24 6.83
CA GLN A 241 6.16 18.04 6.14
C GLN A 241 5.88 16.94 7.15
N PHE A 242 4.81 16.20 6.93
CA PHE A 242 4.47 15.03 7.72
C PHE A 242 5.04 13.75 7.08
N VAL A 243 5.63 12.88 7.89
CA VAL A 243 6.20 11.59 7.46
C VAL A 243 5.69 10.47 8.35
N ILE A 244 5.04 9.47 7.74
CA ILE A 244 4.75 8.18 8.36
C ILE A 244 5.61 7.12 7.71
N VAL A 245 6.18 6.23 8.52
CA VAL A 245 6.74 4.96 8.03
C VAL A 245 6.20 3.80 8.85
N LEU A 246 5.33 2.99 8.25
CA LEU A 246 4.88 1.72 8.80
C LEU A 246 5.80 0.60 8.32
N THR A 247 6.37 -0.15 9.24
CA THR A 247 7.22 -1.30 8.97
C THR A 247 6.56 -2.57 9.50
N LEU A 248 6.33 -3.53 8.62
CA LEU A 248 5.80 -4.86 8.93
C LEU A 248 6.93 -5.88 8.87
N PHE A 249 7.10 -6.65 9.95
CA PHE A 249 8.14 -7.68 10.05
C PHE A 249 7.56 -9.07 9.76
N ALA A 250 8.39 -9.95 9.20
CA ALA A 250 7.99 -11.33 8.89
C ALA A 250 7.62 -12.17 10.13
N ASP A 251 8.02 -11.74 11.34
CA ASP A 251 7.68 -12.39 12.60
C ASP A 251 6.35 -11.88 13.22
N GLY A 252 5.60 -11.04 12.50
CA GLY A 252 4.32 -10.48 12.94
C GLY A 252 4.46 -9.21 13.79
N ARG A 253 5.68 -8.68 13.96
CA ARG A 253 5.86 -7.37 14.61
C ARG A 253 5.55 -6.23 13.65
N PHE A 254 5.27 -5.06 14.22
CA PHE A 254 5.22 -3.80 13.50
C PHE A 254 6.02 -2.71 14.21
N ALA A 255 6.43 -1.71 13.45
CA ALA A 255 6.88 -0.41 13.94
C ALA A 255 6.22 0.68 13.10
N ILE A 256 5.69 1.74 13.70
CA ILE A 256 5.18 2.90 12.96
C ILE A 256 5.86 4.17 13.47
N PHE A 257 6.66 4.78 12.61
CA PHE A 257 7.27 6.10 12.80
C PHE A 257 6.27 7.17 12.42
N ASN A 258 6.14 8.23 13.23
CA ASN A 258 5.33 9.41 12.95
C ASN A 258 6.13 10.68 13.29
N ASP A 259 6.25 11.58 12.30
CA ASP A 259 6.81 12.92 12.45
C ASP A 259 5.84 13.90 11.81
N GLU A 260 5.14 14.65 12.66
CA GLU A 260 3.92 15.40 12.36
C GLU A 260 4.13 16.91 12.48
N ASP A 261 3.17 17.70 12.00
CA ASP A 261 3.16 19.16 12.19
C ASP A 261 3.05 19.58 13.68
N TRP A 262 2.84 18.63 14.58
CA TRP A 262 2.79 18.82 16.03
C TRP A 262 3.97 18.10 16.70
N PRO A 263 5.13 18.75 16.87
CA PRO A 263 6.36 18.09 17.31
C PRO A 263 6.30 17.42 18.69
N GLU A 264 5.29 17.75 19.50
CA GLU A 264 5.05 17.08 20.80
C GLU A 264 4.48 15.66 20.63
N MET A 265 4.04 15.30 19.43
CA MET A 265 3.45 14.01 19.05
C MET A 265 4.37 13.21 18.10
N ASP A 266 5.60 13.69 17.92
CA ASP A 266 6.62 12.98 17.16
C ASP A 266 7.11 11.77 17.94
N GLY A 267 7.21 10.64 17.26
CA GLY A 267 7.73 9.42 17.86
C GLY A 267 7.31 8.19 17.08
N PHE A 268 7.07 7.10 17.79
CA PHE A 268 6.75 5.84 17.15
C PHE A 268 6.00 4.89 18.08
N GLU A 269 5.39 3.87 17.48
CA GLU A 269 4.85 2.71 18.19
C GLU A 269 5.53 1.43 17.68
N VAL A 270 5.71 0.46 18.56
CA VAL A 270 6.17 -0.90 18.21
C VAL A 270 5.31 -1.93 18.92
N GLY A 271 5.05 -3.07 18.28
CA GLY A 271 4.25 -4.13 18.89
C GLY A 271 4.07 -5.31 17.96
N ASP A 272 3.03 -6.09 18.23
CA ASP A 272 2.61 -7.21 17.37
C ASP A 272 1.35 -6.79 16.59
N LEU A 273 1.28 -7.20 15.32
CA LEU A 273 0.17 -6.93 14.41
C LEU A 273 -0.28 -8.24 13.75
N ASP A 274 -1.55 -8.57 13.91
CA ASP A 274 -2.21 -9.65 13.17
C ASP A 274 -3.14 -9.05 12.11
N TRP A 275 -2.90 -9.37 10.84
CA TRP A 275 -3.71 -8.91 9.71
C TRP A 275 -4.60 -10.04 9.21
N ASN A 276 -5.91 -9.85 9.35
CA ASN A 276 -6.90 -10.73 8.75
C ASN A 276 -7.10 -10.32 7.28
N ILE A 277 -6.51 -11.08 6.35
CA ILE A 277 -6.62 -10.84 4.90
C ILE A 277 -8.07 -10.93 4.39
N ASN A 278 -8.92 -11.74 5.02
CA ASN A 278 -10.27 -11.99 4.50
C ASN A 278 -11.16 -10.75 4.66
N ASN A 279 -10.99 -10.02 5.75
CA ASN A 279 -11.79 -8.84 6.08
C ASN A 279 -10.97 -7.53 6.21
N GLY A 280 -9.65 -7.61 6.07
CA GLY A 280 -8.67 -6.52 6.15
C GLY A 280 -8.39 -6.04 7.57
N GLN A 281 -9.11 -6.50 8.59
CA GLN A 281 -8.96 -5.99 9.95
C GLN A 281 -7.56 -6.29 10.50
N ILE A 282 -7.02 -5.33 11.26
CA ILE A 282 -5.78 -5.53 12.02
C ILE A 282 -6.06 -5.60 13.51
N THR A 283 -5.42 -6.53 14.21
CA THR A 283 -5.42 -6.60 15.67
C THR A 283 -4.03 -6.31 16.18
N LEU A 284 -3.92 -5.35 17.10
CA LEU A 284 -2.65 -4.98 17.72
C LEU A 284 -2.54 -5.60 19.10
N SER A 285 -1.33 -6.02 19.48
CA SER A 285 -1.07 -6.46 20.85
C SER A 285 0.35 -6.10 21.29
N ASN A 286 0.59 -6.11 22.61
CA ASN A 286 1.90 -5.81 23.22
C ASN A 286 2.52 -4.47 22.77
N VAL A 287 1.67 -3.48 22.45
CA VAL A 287 2.13 -2.21 21.89
C VAL A 287 2.86 -1.37 22.95
N ARG A 288 4.03 -0.86 22.56
CA ARG A 288 4.76 0.19 23.24
C ARG A 288 4.65 1.44 22.39
N ASP A 289 4.07 2.48 22.97
CA ASP A 289 3.75 3.75 22.32
C ASP A 289 4.59 4.87 22.97
N TYR A 290 5.31 5.62 22.14
CA TYR A 290 6.25 6.66 22.55
C TYR A 290 5.82 8.08 22.18
N ASN A 291 4.63 8.27 21.60
CA ASN A 291 4.10 9.57 21.20
C ASN A 291 2.61 9.79 21.53
N GLY A 292 1.98 8.84 22.23
CA GLY A 292 0.63 8.96 22.77
C GLY A 292 -0.44 8.63 21.74
N GLU A 293 -1.39 9.53 21.51
CA GLU A 293 -2.62 9.19 20.76
C GLU A 293 -2.42 9.14 19.22
N ILE A 294 -1.18 9.24 18.71
CA ILE A 294 -0.87 9.27 17.26
C ILE A 294 -0.18 7.96 16.86
N GLY A 295 -0.92 7.12 16.16
CA GLY A 295 -0.43 5.91 15.51
C GLY A 295 -1.58 4.92 15.36
N LEU A 296 -1.25 3.63 15.30
CA LEU A 296 -2.24 2.56 15.22
C LEU A 296 -2.85 2.25 16.59
N ALA A 297 -2.12 2.50 17.69
CA ALA A 297 -2.50 2.17 19.06
C ALA A 297 -2.91 3.39 19.91
N GLY A 298 -3.47 4.44 19.30
CA GLY A 298 -3.75 5.71 19.98
C GLY A 298 -5.23 6.11 20.08
N SER A 299 -6.17 5.18 19.96
CA SER A 299 -7.59 5.54 19.78
C SER A 299 -8.49 5.08 20.91
N THR A 300 -9.15 6.05 21.56
CA THR A 300 -10.18 5.84 22.61
C THR A 300 -11.43 5.06 22.15
N CYS A 301 -11.51 4.69 20.87
CA CYS A 301 -12.58 3.90 20.26
C CYS A 301 -12.26 2.39 20.20
N ALA A 302 -11.00 1.98 20.38
CA ALA A 302 -10.60 0.58 20.37
C ALA A 302 -10.81 -0.01 21.78
N SER A 303 -11.59 -1.08 21.88
CA SER A 303 -11.28 -2.08 22.90
C SER A 303 -10.12 -2.93 22.37
N GLU A 304 -9.35 -3.63 23.23
CA GLU A 304 -8.33 -4.59 22.76
C GLU A 304 -8.91 -5.69 21.84
N GLU A 305 -10.24 -5.81 21.74
CA GLU A 305 -10.95 -6.80 20.94
C GLU A 305 -11.55 -6.23 19.63
N ASP A 306 -11.54 -4.91 19.40
CA ASP A 306 -12.16 -4.28 18.22
C ASP A 306 -11.12 -3.54 17.36
N SER A 307 -10.86 -4.07 16.15
CA SER A 307 -9.99 -3.47 15.13
C SER A 307 -10.54 -2.14 14.62
N LEU A 308 -9.78 -1.05 14.71
CA LEU A 308 -10.22 0.24 14.17
C LEU A 308 -9.76 0.53 12.74
N PHE A 309 -8.80 -0.25 12.26
CA PHE A 309 -8.17 -0.05 10.98
C PHE A 309 -8.29 -1.31 10.14
N THR A 310 -8.35 -1.09 8.83
CA THR A 310 -8.23 -2.16 7.84
C THR A 310 -7.02 -1.92 6.96
N PHE A 311 -6.32 -3.00 6.63
CA PHE A 311 -5.27 -3.05 5.62
C PHE A 311 -5.79 -3.75 4.38
N ASP A 312 -5.49 -3.16 3.23
CA ASP A 312 -5.60 -3.79 1.93
C ASP A 312 -4.27 -3.66 1.19
N LEU A 313 -3.80 -4.75 0.58
CA LEU A 313 -2.63 -4.76 -0.29
C LEU A 313 -3.09 -4.66 -1.75
N VAL A 314 -2.58 -3.69 -2.48
CA VAL A 314 -2.76 -3.55 -3.93
C VAL A 314 -1.45 -3.90 -4.60
N THR A 315 -1.42 -4.97 -5.37
CA THR A 315 -0.20 -5.48 -6.00
C THR A 315 0.06 -4.80 -7.34
N GLY A 316 1.27 -4.29 -7.53
CA GLY A 316 1.73 -3.72 -8.79
C GLY A 316 2.38 -4.76 -9.72
N ASP A 317 3.10 -4.28 -10.73
CA ASP A 317 3.85 -5.16 -11.64
C ASP A 317 5.14 -5.70 -10.98
N ASN A 318 5.69 -4.96 -10.02
CA ASN A 318 6.87 -5.33 -9.23
C ASN A 318 6.64 -4.93 -7.75
N PRO A 319 7.43 -5.45 -6.79
CA PRO A 319 7.26 -5.13 -5.37
C PRO A 319 7.26 -3.63 -5.05
N GLY A 320 8.07 -2.83 -5.77
CA GLY A 320 8.11 -1.38 -5.61
C GLY A 320 6.85 -0.63 -6.05
N ASP A 321 6.03 -1.25 -6.88
CA ASP A 321 4.76 -0.69 -7.39
C ASP A 321 3.57 -1.02 -6.46
N ASP A 322 3.76 -1.94 -5.51
CA ASP A 322 2.72 -2.28 -4.53
C ASP A 322 2.33 -1.06 -3.69
N LYS A 323 1.06 -1.04 -3.27
CA LYS A 323 0.51 -0.07 -2.31
C LYS A 323 -0.10 -0.79 -1.12
N LEU A 324 0.08 -0.21 0.06
CA LEU A 324 -0.64 -0.61 1.26
C LEU A 324 -1.68 0.48 1.56
N LEU A 325 -2.96 0.11 1.55
CA LEU A 325 -4.05 0.99 1.89
C LEU A 325 -4.41 0.80 3.35
N ILE A 326 -4.46 1.90 4.10
CA ILE A 326 -4.91 1.91 5.50
C ILE A 326 -6.21 2.70 5.58
N GLY A 327 -7.31 2.02 5.93
CA GLY A 327 -8.64 2.60 6.08
C GLY A 327 -9.17 2.51 7.50
N ALA A 328 -10.32 3.14 7.75
CA ALA A 328 -11.08 2.98 8.99
C ALA A 328 -12.00 1.74 8.91
N ASP A 329 -12.09 0.98 10.00
CA ASP A 329 -13.13 -0.03 10.14
C ASP A 329 -14.47 0.65 10.46
N THR A 330 -15.41 0.61 9.51
CA THR A 330 -16.76 1.16 9.66
C THR A 330 -17.69 0.31 10.56
N GLY A 331 -17.22 -0.84 11.06
CA GLY A 331 -18.01 -1.81 11.83
C GLY A 331 -17.91 -1.72 13.35
N VAL A 332 -17.10 -0.82 13.90
CA VAL A 332 -16.74 -0.80 15.34
C VAL A 332 -17.43 0.34 16.11
N GLY A 333 -18.25 -0.01 17.11
CA GLY A 333 -18.74 0.87 18.19
C GLY A 333 -19.86 1.87 17.83
N GLU A 334 -20.95 1.91 18.62
CA GLU A 334 -21.95 3.00 18.50
C GLU A 334 -21.29 4.37 18.77
N GLY A 335 -21.33 5.28 17.79
CA GLY A 335 -20.76 6.64 17.89
C GLY A 335 -19.27 6.74 17.53
N CYS A 336 -18.68 5.64 17.07
CA CYS A 336 -17.39 5.61 16.41
C CYS A 336 -17.68 5.48 14.91
N ASP A 337 -17.40 6.56 14.19
CA ASP A 337 -17.63 6.75 12.76
C ASP A 337 -19.10 6.92 12.31
N GLU A 338 -19.64 8.14 12.50
CA GLU A 338 -20.89 8.58 11.85
C GLU A 338 -20.64 9.34 10.53
N GLU A 339 -19.37 9.58 10.14
CA GLU A 339 -19.00 10.50 9.04
C GLU A 339 -18.19 9.81 7.90
N GLY A 340 -17.56 8.67 8.13
CA GLY A 340 -16.82 7.88 7.13
C GLY A 340 -17.74 6.95 6.34
N ASP A 341 -17.75 7.10 5.03
CA ASP A 341 -18.46 6.20 4.10
C ASP A 341 -17.62 4.96 3.72
N GLY A 342 -16.53 4.69 4.45
CA GLY A 342 -15.56 3.65 4.11
C GLY A 342 -14.67 3.98 2.91
N ALA A 343 -14.73 5.19 2.33
CA ALA A 343 -13.93 5.59 1.17
C ALA A 343 -12.59 6.26 1.53
N GLU A 344 -12.45 6.82 2.74
CA GLU A 344 -11.21 7.48 3.17
C GLU A 344 -10.15 6.44 3.54
N VAL A 345 -9.16 6.28 2.66
CA VAL A 345 -7.97 5.45 2.88
C VAL A 345 -6.73 6.30 2.66
N ILE A 346 -5.68 5.99 3.41
CA ILE A 346 -4.34 6.49 3.12
C ILE A 346 -3.65 5.45 2.26
N GLU A 347 -3.11 5.89 1.13
CA GLU A 347 -2.29 5.05 0.28
C GLU A 347 -0.81 5.23 0.65
N PHE A 348 -0.20 4.16 1.15
CA PHE A 348 1.22 4.12 1.44
C PHE A 348 1.98 3.53 0.24
N SER A 349 3.14 4.12 -0.05
CA SER A 349 4.08 3.60 -1.04
C SER A 349 5.12 2.72 -0.37
N ARG A 350 5.55 1.65 -1.04
CA ARG A 350 6.63 0.82 -0.52
C ARG A 350 7.95 1.59 -0.53
N LEU A 351 8.70 1.53 0.58
CA LEU A 351 10.07 2.01 0.64
C LEU A 351 10.99 1.00 -0.06
N TYR A 352 11.32 1.29 -1.31
CA TYR A 352 11.95 0.34 -2.21
C TYR A 352 12.84 1.04 -3.25
N SER A 353 13.87 0.34 -3.73
CA SER A 353 14.67 0.76 -4.88
C SER A 353 15.09 -0.44 -5.72
N GLU A 354 15.02 -0.27 -7.04
CA GLU A 354 15.52 -1.20 -8.04
C GLU A 354 17.04 -1.06 -8.28
N THR A 355 17.62 0.07 -7.88
CA THR A 355 18.97 0.46 -8.36
C THR A 355 19.95 0.79 -7.26
N ASP A 356 19.48 1.24 -6.11
CA ASP A 356 20.34 1.55 -4.98
C ASP A 356 20.08 0.60 -3.82
N GLY A 357 21.01 -0.33 -3.60
CA GLY A 357 20.91 -1.30 -2.53
C GLY A 357 21.03 -0.69 -1.13
N ARG A 358 21.30 0.61 -0.98
CA ARG A 358 21.28 1.30 0.32
C ARG A 358 19.88 1.80 0.68
N VAL A 359 19.04 2.07 -0.31
CA VAL A 359 17.65 2.50 -0.09
C VAL A 359 16.83 1.33 0.46
N GLY A 360 15.95 1.63 1.41
CA GLY A 360 15.18 0.65 2.15
C GLY A 360 15.26 0.86 3.65
N THR A 361 14.82 -0.16 4.39
CA THR A 361 14.83 -0.18 5.86
C THR A 361 15.88 -1.14 6.39
N TRP A 362 16.53 -0.70 7.46
CA TRP A 362 17.68 -1.35 8.06
C TRP A 362 17.53 -1.39 9.57
N SER A 363 17.75 -2.54 10.18
CA SER A 363 17.57 -2.74 11.61
C SER A 363 18.85 -3.13 12.34
N ILE A 364 18.94 -2.70 13.59
CA ILE A 364 19.80 -3.31 14.61
C ILE A 364 18.88 -3.71 15.75
N GLU A 365 19.01 -4.95 16.22
CA GLU A 365 18.28 -5.43 17.37
C GLU A 365 19.20 -6.19 18.31
N THR A 366 19.20 -5.78 19.57
CA THR A 366 19.92 -6.42 20.68
C THR A 366 18.97 -6.63 21.86
N GLU A 367 19.46 -7.16 22.98
CA GLU A 367 18.63 -7.32 24.19
C GLU A 367 18.10 -6.00 24.76
N THR A 368 18.72 -4.86 24.44
CA THR A 368 18.39 -3.56 25.04
C THR A 368 18.20 -2.45 24.03
N GLU A 369 18.44 -2.70 22.75
CA GLU A 369 18.43 -1.68 21.72
C GLU A 369 17.72 -2.19 20.48
N PHE A 370 16.83 -1.37 19.96
CA PHE A 370 16.19 -1.57 18.67
C PHE A 370 16.28 -0.28 17.87
N VAL A 371 16.88 -0.34 16.69
CA VAL A 371 17.04 0.78 15.78
C VAL A 371 16.44 0.40 14.43
N LEU A 372 15.67 1.30 13.83
CA LEU A 372 15.36 1.26 12.41
C LEU A 372 15.86 2.53 11.75
N ILE A 373 16.49 2.37 10.59
CA ILE A 373 16.85 3.46 9.68
C ILE A 373 16.17 3.21 8.34
N HIS A 374 15.39 4.20 7.92
CA HIS A 374 14.70 4.26 6.64
C HIS A 374 15.46 5.24 5.74
N LEU A 375 16.03 4.75 4.64
CA LEU A 375 16.72 5.56 3.64
C LEU A 375 15.89 5.61 2.36
N PHE A 376 15.46 6.81 1.96
CA PHE A 376 14.57 7.02 0.82
C PHE A 376 15.38 7.44 -0.43
N GLU A 377 14.89 7.13 -1.63
CA GLU A 377 15.51 7.60 -2.88
C GLU A 377 15.50 9.13 -3.00
N SER A 378 14.54 9.80 -2.35
CA SER A 378 14.41 11.27 -2.35
C SER A 378 15.54 11.99 -1.63
N GLY A 379 16.36 11.27 -0.85
CA GLY A 379 17.31 11.85 0.08
C GLY A 379 16.73 12.12 1.47
N LEU A 380 15.46 11.77 1.74
CA LEU A 380 14.92 11.74 3.10
C LEU A 380 15.50 10.57 3.89
N TYR A 381 15.78 10.75 5.17
CA TYR A 381 15.92 9.65 6.11
C TYR A 381 14.98 9.82 7.30
N ALA A 382 14.54 8.69 7.84
CA ALA A 382 13.78 8.61 9.09
C ALA A 382 14.38 7.48 9.93
N MET A 383 14.57 7.71 11.21
CA MET A 383 15.15 6.76 12.13
C MET A 383 14.35 6.75 13.43
N LEU A 384 14.15 5.57 13.99
CA LEU A 384 13.67 5.40 15.35
C LEU A 384 14.69 4.58 16.14
N GLN A 385 14.78 4.87 17.43
CA GLN A 385 15.65 4.15 18.35
C GLN A 385 14.95 3.95 19.69
N GLU A 386 14.77 2.68 20.08
CA GLU A 386 14.29 2.24 21.38
C GLU A 386 15.49 1.74 22.20
N SER A 387 15.87 2.46 23.27
CA SER A 387 16.98 2.08 24.15
C SER A 387 16.86 2.76 25.53
N PRO A 388 17.39 2.17 26.63
CA PRO A 388 17.41 2.80 27.93
C PRO A 388 18.13 4.15 27.94
N MET A 389 17.41 5.20 28.38
CA MET A 389 17.94 6.56 28.49
C MET A 389 19.25 6.64 29.29
N ASP A 390 20.18 7.46 28.80
CA ASP A 390 21.41 7.84 29.49
C ASP A 390 21.61 9.37 29.47
N ASP A 391 22.85 9.83 29.72
CA ASP A 391 23.17 11.26 29.74
C ASP A 391 23.26 11.86 28.32
N ALA A 392 23.41 11.03 27.29
CA ALA A 392 23.57 11.44 25.89
C ALA A 392 22.23 11.41 25.14
N GLY A 393 21.35 10.45 25.42
CA GLY A 393 20.11 10.32 24.69
C GLY A 393 19.02 9.49 25.36
N GLN A 394 17.90 9.37 24.67
CA GLN A 394 16.69 8.68 25.10
C GLN A 394 15.99 8.02 23.90
N THR A 395 15.04 7.12 24.16
CA THR A 395 14.15 6.61 23.11
C THR A 395 13.48 7.76 22.37
N GLY A 396 13.51 7.71 21.05
CA GLY A 396 12.96 8.76 20.20
C GLY A 396 13.23 8.52 18.72
N ILE A 397 13.10 9.58 17.94
CA ILE A 397 13.23 9.57 16.50
C ILE A 397 14.20 10.62 16.00
N GLU A 398 14.67 10.40 14.78
CA GLU A 398 15.41 11.35 13.99
C GLU A 398 14.86 11.39 12.55
N ARG A 399 14.72 12.58 11.99
CA ARG A 399 14.40 12.79 10.58
C ARG A 399 15.30 13.85 10.01
N GLY A 400 15.66 13.69 8.74
CA GLY A 400 16.31 14.75 8.01
C GLY A 400 16.59 14.40 6.56
N GLN A 401 17.56 15.08 5.97
CA GLN A 401 18.05 14.77 4.63
C GLN A 401 19.42 14.11 4.71
N TYR A 402 19.69 13.22 3.76
CA TYR A 402 20.97 12.59 3.57
C TYR A 402 21.43 12.66 2.12
N THR A 403 22.74 12.69 1.92
CA THR A 403 23.35 12.42 0.61
C THR A 403 24.52 11.48 0.78
N ILE A 404 24.80 10.66 -0.23
CA ILE A 404 25.94 9.74 -0.23
C ILE A 404 26.79 10.01 -1.48
N ASP A 405 28.08 10.24 -1.28
CA ASP A 405 29.06 10.30 -2.35
C ASP A 405 29.21 8.91 -2.99
N SER A 406 28.96 8.81 -4.29
CA SER A 406 28.95 7.52 -5.00
C SER A 406 30.33 6.88 -5.14
N ASP A 407 31.42 7.65 -5.01
CA ASP A 407 32.78 7.15 -5.22
C ASP A 407 33.36 6.56 -3.93
N ASN A 408 33.00 7.11 -2.78
CA ASN A 408 33.62 6.76 -1.49
C ASN A 408 32.62 6.43 -0.37
N GLY A 409 31.32 6.55 -0.62
CA GLY A 409 30.27 6.25 0.35
C GLY A 409 30.12 7.28 1.47
N ALA A 410 30.87 8.39 1.46
CA ALA A 410 30.75 9.43 2.48
C ALA A 410 29.34 10.01 2.49
N ALA A 411 28.70 9.93 3.65
CA ALA A 411 27.36 10.41 3.90
C ALA A 411 27.39 11.77 4.61
N THR A 412 26.48 12.64 4.20
CA THR A 412 26.15 13.86 4.96
C THR A 412 24.71 13.80 5.39
N PHE A 413 24.44 14.31 6.59
CA PHE A 413 23.12 14.36 7.20
C PHE A 413 22.81 15.78 7.63
N THR A 414 21.57 16.21 7.41
CA THR A 414 21.03 17.45 7.96
C THR A 414 19.76 17.14 8.73
N GLN A 415 19.72 17.52 10.01
CA GLN A 415 18.59 17.26 10.89
C GLN A 415 17.41 18.19 10.60
N ALA A 416 16.21 17.64 10.61
CA ALA A 416 14.95 18.37 10.71
C ALA A 416 14.29 18.12 12.08
N THR A 417 14.17 16.86 12.49
CA THR A 417 13.53 16.44 13.75
C THR A 417 14.49 15.57 14.54
N ASP A 418 14.69 15.84 15.83
CA ASP A 418 15.54 15.06 16.73
C ASP A 418 14.91 15.06 18.13
N THR A 419 14.46 13.87 18.57
CA THR A 419 13.84 13.68 19.88
C THR A 419 14.60 12.69 20.76
N ASN A 420 15.68 12.08 20.24
CA ASN A 420 16.51 11.10 20.93
C ASN A 420 17.82 11.68 21.47
N GLY A 421 18.15 12.94 21.19
CA GLY A 421 19.28 13.65 21.78
C GLY A 421 20.56 13.49 20.96
N GLU A 422 21.67 13.10 21.60
CA GLU A 422 22.96 12.95 20.91
C GLU A 422 23.15 11.58 20.25
N TRP A 423 22.12 10.73 20.25
CA TRP A 423 22.17 9.42 19.61
C TRP A 423 22.02 9.54 18.08
N GLY A 424 22.27 8.43 17.37
CA GLY A 424 22.09 8.29 15.92
C GLY A 424 22.94 9.22 15.05
N LEU A 425 22.31 9.83 14.04
CA LEU A 425 22.99 10.46 12.90
C LEU A 425 23.09 11.99 13.02
N SER A 426 22.33 12.57 13.93
CA SER A 426 22.23 13.99 14.24
C SER A 426 23.53 14.58 14.82
N HIS A 427 24.30 13.79 15.59
CA HIS A 427 25.47 14.26 16.35
C HIS A 427 26.74 13.47 16.01
N PRO A 428 27.35 13.68 14.82
CA PRO A 428 28.59 12.99 14.42
C PRO A 428 29.80 13.37 15.29
N CYS A 429 29.65 14.34 16.19
CA CYS A 429 30.59 14.68 17.26
C CYS A 429 29.85 14.73 18.61
N PRO A 430 30.02 13.72 19.48
CA PRO A 430 29.38 13.69 20.79
C PRO A 430 29.72 14.91 21.67
N GLY A 431 28.74 15.41 22.43
CA GLY A 431 28.88 16.59 23.30
C GLY A 431 28.94 17.94 22.57
N THR A 432 28.58 17.98 21.30
CA THR A 432 28.56 19.21 20.49
C THR A 432 27.15 19.50 19.97
N ALA A 433 26.96 20.61 19.24
CA ALA A 433 25.67 20.90 18.62
C ALA A 433 25.40 19.94 17.44
N PRO A 434 24.12 19.69 17.07
CA PRO A 434 23.78 18.85 15.92
C PRO A 434 24.55 19.24 14.65
N GLY A 435 25.04 18.25 13.92
CA GLY A 435 25.75 18.42 12.65
C GLY A 435 27.19 18.97 12.73
N VAL A 436 27.73 19.26 13.92
CA VAL A 436 29.15 19.63 14.09
C VAL A 436 30.04 18.43 13.79
N ARG A 437 31.09 18.63 12.99
CA ARG A 437 31.95 17.55 12.49
C ARG A 437 33.44 17.69 12.84
N ASP A 438 33.93 18.85 13.27
CA ASP A 438 35.36 19.16 13.39
C ASP A 438 36.02 18.65 14.69
N CYS A 439 35.74 17.39 15.08
CA CYS A 439 36.18 16.82 16.37
C CYS A 439 37.24 15.72 16.29
N LEU A 440 37.81 15.43 15.11
CA LEU A 440 38.99 14.55 15.02
C LEU A 440 40.25 15.20 15.59
N ASP A 441 41.25 14.40 15.96
CA ASP A 441 42.54 14.87 16.42
C ASP A 441 43.17 15.86 15.41
N GLY A 442 43.43 17.09 15.89
CA GLY A 442 43.95 18.18 15.05
C GLY A 442 42.88 19.04 14.35
N GLY A 443 41.59 18.83 14.66
CA GLY A 443 40.46 19.63 14.17
C GLY A 443 40.00 19.24 12.76
N GLY A 444 40.09 17.96 12.42
CA GLY A 444 39.56 17.42 11.16
C GLY A 444 38.07 17.09 11.26
N ASP A 445 37.38 17.13 10.11
CA ASP A 445 35.96 16.75 10.02
C ASP A 445 35.79 15.23 10.12
N THR A 446 34.79 14.81 10.90
CA THR A 446 34.32 13.43 10.95
C THR A 446 33.56 13.07 9.68
N ILE A 447 33.76 11.82 9.24
CA ILE A 447 33.14 11.24 8.05
C ILE A 447 32.43 9.96 8.48
N THR A 448 31.14 9.89 8.21
CA THR A 448 30.35 8.65 8.26
C THR A 448 30.26 8.14 6.83
N THR A 449 30.63 6.89 6.57
CA THR A 449 30.42 6.26 5.26
C THR A 449 29.30 5.23 5.33
N ILE A 450 28.42 5.23 4.33
CA ILE A 450 27.34 4.25 4.17
C ILE A 450 27.56 3.44 2.91
N ASN A 451 27.73 2.14 3.08
CA ASN A 451 27.93 1.19 1.99
C ASN A 451 26.91 0.06 2.08
N PHE A 452 26.51 -0.49 0.93
CA PHE A 452 25.71 -1.71 0.87
C PHE A 452 26.61 -2.90 0.58
N ASN A 453 26.58 -3.91 1.44
CA ASN A 453 27.21 -5.19 1.20
C ASN A 453 26.22 -6.14 0.54
N ALA A 454 26.33 -6.29 -0.78
CA ALA A 454 25.48 -7.18 -1.55
C ALA A 454 25.72 -8.68 -1.25
N GLU A 455 26.84 -9.08 -0.66
CA GLU A 455 27.07 -10.50 -0.31
C GLU A 455 26.33 -10.89 0.96
N THR A 456 26.27 -9.99 1.94
CA THR A 456 25.62 -10.24 3.23
C THR A 456 24.22 -9.61 3.33
N ASN A 457 23.82 -8.81 2.34
CA ASN A 457 22.61 -8.00 2.34
C ASN A 457 22.51 -7.07 3.56
N GLN A 458 23.61 -6.37 3.86
CA GLN A 458 23.73 -5.50 5.03
C GLN A 458 24.09 -4.07 4.64
N LEU A 459 23.55 -3.11 5.39
CA LEU A 459 24.06 -1.75 5.38
C LEU A 459 25.24 -1.67 6.33
N VAL A 460 26.34 -1.10 5.86
CA VAL A 460 27.58 -0.96 6.61
C VAL A 460 27.86 0.51 6.83
N LEU A 461 27.77 0.93 8.09
CA LEU A 461 28.20 2.25 8.54
C LEU A 461 29.60 2.17 9.11
N ILE A 462 30.46 3.12 8.75
CA ILE A 462 31.79 3.29 9.36
C ILE A 462 31.95 4.76 9.73
N GLU A 463 32.33 5.01 10.97
CA GLU A 463 32.55 6.35 11.48
C GLU A 463 34.04 6.61 11.70
N SER A 464 34.54 7.70 11.12
CA SER A 464 35.95 8.05 11.23
C SER A 464 36.37 8.37 12.66
N LEU A 465 35.46 8.90 13.48
CA LEU A 465 35.71 9.20 14.89
C LEU A 465 35.90 7.91 15.70
N GLU A 466 35.04 6.92 15.51
CA GLU A 466 35.18 5.61 16.15
C GLU A 466 36.48 4.92 15.70
N THR A 467 36.78 5.00 14.40
CA THR A 467 38.03 4.49 13.83
C THR A 467 39.26 5.13 14.49
N GLU A 468 39.28 6.45 14.66
CA GLU A 468 40.37 7.16 15.35
C GLU A 468 40.48 6.75 16.83
N ASN A 469 39.34 6.72 17.54
CA ASN A 469 39.26 6.30 18.95
C ASN A 469 39.75 4.87 19.15
N ASN A 470 39.61 4.02 18.14
CA ASN A 470 40.10 2.64 18.13
C ASN A 470 41.51 2.49 17.50
N GLY A 471 42.31 3.56 17.49
CA GLY A 471 43.72 3.51 17.06
C GLY A 471 43.90 3.32 15.55
N GLY A 472 42.91 3.71 14.75
CA GLY A 472 42.89 3.60 13.29
C GLY A 472 42.29 2.30 12.76
N GLU A 473 41.73 1.44 13.62
CA GLU A 473 41.02 0.23 13.22
C GLU A 473 39.53 0.53 13.05
N GLU A 474 39.02 0.35 11.83
CA GLU A 474 37.59 0.53 11.50
C GLU A 474 36.72 -0.40 12.34
N GLN A 475 35.62 0.14 12.86
CA GLN A 475 34.56 -0.61 13.55
C GLN A 475 33.27 -0.45 12.72
N PRO A 476 32.97 -1.42 11.84
CA PRO A 476 31.76 -1.34 11.04
C PRO A 476 30.53 -1.64 11.89
N ILE A 477 29.53 -0.76 11.80
CA ILE A 477 28.18 -0.99 12.32
C ILE A 477 27.38 -1.66 11.20
N LEU A 478 26.85 -2.85 11.48
CA LEU A 478 26.14 -3.68 10.51
C LEU A 478 24.65 -3.64 10.82
N PHE A 479 23.85 -3.24 9.83
CA PHE A 479 22.40 -3.32 9.91
C PHE A 479 21.88 -4.43 8.99
N ASP A 480 20.88 -5.14 9.48
CA ASP A 480 20.18 -6.16 8.73
C ASP A 480 19.01 -5.56 7.95
N ARG A 481 18.77 -6.04 6.73
CA ARG A 481 17.68 -5.51 5.89
C ARG A 481 16.31 -5.92 6.45
N VAL A 482 15.35 -5.00 6.39
CA VAL A 482 13.92 -5.27 6.60
C VAL A 482 13.17 -5.14 5.27
N GLY A 483 12.49 -6.22 4.86
CA GLY A 483 11.67 -6.24 3.64
C GLY A 483 12.43 -6.40 2.33
N PRO A 484 11.71 -6.37 1.19
CA PRO A 484 12.28 -6.61 -0.14
C PRO A 484 13.10 -5.41 -0.66
N THR A 485 13.98 -5.68 -1.62
CA THR A 485 14.74 -4.70 -2.43
C THR A 485 14.84 -5.20 -3.86
N GLY A 486 15.02 -4.32 -4.84
CA GLY A 486 15.30 -4.74 -6.22
C GLY A 486 16.78 -5.04 -6.46
N VAL A 487 17.66 -4.69 -5.51
CA VAL A 487 19.10 -4.97 -5.60
C VAL A 487 19.42 -6.27 -4.86
N GLU A 488 19.36 -7.37 -5.62
CA GLU A 488 19.55 -8.73 -5.10
C GLU A 488 20.94 -8.99 -4.49
N ALA A 489 20.96 -9.76 -3.41
CA ALA A 489 22.18 -10.23 -2.79
C ALA A 489 22.97 -11.14 -3.76
N GLY A 490 24.27 -10.89 -3.94
CA GLY A 490 25.12 -11.64 -4.86
C GLY A 490 25.03 -11.22 -6.33
N SER A 491 24.25 -10.18 -6.67
CA SER A 491 24.27 -9.53 -8.00
C SER A 491 25.41 -8.52 -8.15
N GLY A 492 26.51 -8.72 -7.41
CA GLY A 492 27.72 -7.93 -7.55
C GLY A 492 28.14 -7.90 -9.02
N SER A 493 27.91 -6.77 -9.67
CA SER A 493 28.38 -6.56 -11.01
C SER A 493 29.89 -6.77 -10.98
N SER A 494 30.35 -7.83 -11.64
CA SER A 494 31.70 -7.86 -12.18
C SER A 494 31.74 -6.83 -13.32
N GLY A 495 31.69 -5.55 -12.95
CA GLY A 495 31.83 -4.40 -13.85
C GLY A 495 33.27 -3.92 -13.80
N THR A 496 33.98 -4.19 -14.88
CA THR A 496 35.42 -4.02 -15.14
C THR A 496 36.05 -2.67 -14.83
#